data_AF-A0A839TZD1-F1
#
_entry.id   AF-A0A839TZD1-F1
#
_cell.length_a   1.000
_cell.length_b   1.000
_cell.length_c   1.000
_cell.angle_alpha   90.00
_cell.angle_beta   90.00
_cell.angle_gamma   90.00
#
_symmetry.space_group_name_H-M   'P 1'
#
loop_
_entity.id
_entity.type
_entity.pdbx_description
1 polymer ?
#
loop_
_entity_poly.entity_id
_entity_poly.type
_entity_poly.pdbx_seq_one_letter_code
_entity_poly.pdbx_strand_id
1 'polypeptide(L)'
;MDKLISLLEALTESVVGRLQDMTSEEIEFFVEERQQLIHEINYLKKENPFSQTQVTRLKNILLADSIILGRMEFLKSEAANWLQNRGQAKMQRNAYEAVYSPDSIIMDRRK
;
A
#
# COMPACT_ATOMS: atom_id res chain seq x y z
N MET A 1 -22.53 18.56 6.35
CA MET A 1 -21.32 18.44 5.52
C MET A 1 -20.06 18.81 6.30
N ASP A 2 -20.02 19.92 7.05
CA ASP A 2 -18.81 20.33 7.78
C ASP A 2 -18.24 19.29 8.74
N LYS A 3 -19.10 18.53 9.43
CA LYS A 3 -18.68 17.42 10.28
C LYS A 3 -17.89 16.36 9.51
N LEU A 4 -18.34 16.00 8.30
CA LEU A 4 -17.65 15.00 7.47
C LEU A 4 -16.31 15.52 6.96
N ILE A 5 -16.24 16.81 6.61
CA ILE A 5 -14.99 17.44 6.20
C ILE A 5 -14.01 17.49 7.39
N SER A 6 -14.48 17.79 8.61
CA SER A 6 -13.65 17.71 9.83
C SER A 6 -13.14 16.31 10.12
N LEU A 7 -13.97 15.28 9.92
CA LEU A 7 -13.53 13.89 10.07
C LEU A 7 -12.48 13.51 9.03
N LEU A 8 -12.67 13.96 7.79
CA LEU A 8 -11.71 13.74 6.71
C LEU A 8 -10.37 14.43 6.99
N GLU A 9 -10.38 15.68 7.48
CA GLU A 9 -9.18 16.40 7.92
C GLU A 9 -8.46 15.65 9.05
N ALA A 10 -9.18 15.27 10.10
CA ALA A 10 -8.59 14.55 11.23
C ALA A 10 -7.99 13.20 10.83
N LEU A 11 -8.67 12.46 9.94
CA LEU A 11 -8.16 11.21 9.37
C LEU A 11 -6.87 11.45 8.59
N THR A 12 -6.85 12.47 7.72
CA THR A 12 -5.66 12.83 6.95
C THR A 12 -4.50 13.28 7.84
N GLU A 13 -4.74 14.13 8.83
CA GLU A 13 -3.70 14.60 9.76
C GLU A 13 -3.10 13.46 10.58
N SER A 14 -3.95 12.56 11.10
CA SER A 14 -3.52 11.37 11.84
C SER A 14 -2.61 10.49 11.01
N VAL A 15 -2.98 10.23 9.75
CA VAL A 15 -2.20 9.38 8.84
C VAL A 15 -0.89 10.05 8.45
N VAL A 16 -0.90 11.34 8.10
CA VAL A 16 0.33 12.07 7.77
C VAL A 16 1.33 12.03 8.93
N GLY A 17 0.86 12.15 10.18
CA GLY A 17 1.72 12.12 11.37
C GLY A 17 2.42 10.78 11.62
N ARG A 18 1.87 9.66 11.13
CA ARG A 18 2.41 8.31 11.35
C ARG A 18 2.77 7.56 10.06
N LEU A 19 2.74 8.24 8.93
CA LEU A 19 2.79 7.64 7.59
C LEU A 19 4.03 6.77 7.34
N GLN A 20 5.17 7.13 7.93
CA GLN A 20 6.44 6.40 7.78
C GLN A 20 6.44 5.04 8.50
N ASP A 21 5.61 4.90 9.53
CA ASP A 21 5.52 3.68 10.35
C ASP A 21 4.34 2.80 9.93
N MET A 22 3.48 3.29 9.03
CA MET A 22 2.31 2.54 8.59
C MET A 22 2.68 1.36 7.71
N THR A 23 2.01 0.23 7.95
CA THR A 23 2.04 -0.94 7.09
C THR A 23 1.14 -0.78 5.87
N SER A 24 1.29 -1.68 4.89
CA SER A 24 0.42 -1.71 3.72
C SER A 24 -1.05 -1.92 4.09
N GLU A 25 -1.34 -2.79 5.07
CA GLU A 25 -2.69 -3.05 5.55
C GLU A 25 -3.30 -1.81 6.23
N GLU A 26 -2.53 -1.10 7.07
CA GLU A 26 -3.00 0.14 7.70
C GLU A 26 -3.30 1.24 6.69
N ILE A 27 -2.52 1.30 5.60
CA ILE A 27 -2.78 2.24 4.50
C ILE A 27 -4.04 1.84 3.73
N GLU A 28 -4.28 0.55 3.53
CA GLU A 28 -5.50 0.04 2.90
C GLU A 28 -6.74 0.44 3.73
N PHE A 29 -6.73 0.18 5.04
CA PHE A 29 -7.80 0.62 5.94
C PHE A 29 -8.05 2.13 5.88
N PHE A 30 -6.98 2.94 5.88
CA PHE A 30 -7.11 4.39 5.72
C PHE A 30 -7.81 4.77 4.40
N VAL A 31 -7.46 4.14 3.28
CA VAL A 31 -8.07 4.43 1.98
C VAL A 31 -9.56 4.08 2.00
N GLU A 32 -9.92 2.96 2.62
CA GLU A 32 -11.32 2.55 2.77
C GLU A 32 -12.12 3.55 3.61
N GLU A 33 -11.63 3.95 4.79
CA GLU A 33 -12.29 4.94 5.64
C GLU A 33 -12.43 6.29 4.93
N ARG A 34 -11.35 6.74 4.26
CA ARG A 34 -11.36 7.96 3.45
C ARG A 34 -12.42 7.89 2.35
N GLN A 35 -12.55 6.74 1.69
CA GLN A 35 -13.50 6.52 0.60
C GLN A 35 -14.95 6.58 1.10
N GLN A 36 -15.24 6.05 2.29
CA GLN A 36 -16.56 6.14 2.91
C GLN A 36 -16.96 7.60 3.18
N LEU A 37 -16.07 8.38 3.78
CA LEU A 37 -16.29 9.81 4.03
C LEU A 37 -16.52 10.60 2.73
N ILE A 38 -15.71 10.33 1.70
CA ILE A 38 -15.86 10.97 0.38
C ILE A 38 -17.20 10.60 -0.25
N HIS A 39 -17.66 9.35 -0.10
CA HIS A 39 -18.95 8.91 -0.64
C HIS A 39 -20.10 9.69 0.01
N GLU A 40 -20.12 9.80 1.34
CA GLU A 40 -21.14 10.55 2.07
C GLU A 40 -21.11 12.05 1.72
N ILE A 41 -19.92 12.64 1.62
CA ILE A 41 -19.76 14.04 1.19
C ILE A 41 -20.35 14.25 -0.21
N ASN A 42 -20.03 13.36 -1.15
CA ASN A 42 -20.53 13.45 -2.53
C ASN A 42 -22.05 13.24 -2.61
N TYR A 43 -22.62 12.39 -1.75
CA TYR A 43 -24.05 12.22 -1.64
C TYR A 43 -24.73 13.53 -1.21
N LEU A 44 -24.26 14.14 -0.11
CA LEU A 44 -24.82 15.40 0.40
C LEU A 44 -24.59 16.58 -0.56
N LYS A 45 -23.50 16.56 -1.33
CA LYS A 45 -23.16 17.58 -2.34
C LYS A 45 -24.22 17.70 -3.43
N LYS A 46 -24.94 16.62 -3.74
CA LYS A 46 -26.00 16.63 -4.78
C LYS A 46 -27.11 17.62 -4.46
N GLU A 47 -27.43 17.77 -3.19
CA GLU A 47 -28.51 18.65 -2.71
C GLU A 47 -27.95 19.98 -2.19
N ASN A 48 -26.73 19.98 -1.65
CA ASN A 48 -26.10 21.14 -1.05
C ASN A 48 -24.69 21.34 -1.60
N PRO A 49 -24.51 22.23 -2.60
CA PRO A 49 -23.18 22.54 -3.14
C PRO A 49 -22.22 23.04 -2.06
N PHE A 50 -20.92 22.82 -2.27
CA PHE A 50 -19.90 23.28 -1.32
C PHE A 50 -19.89 24.79 -1.17
N SER A 51 -19.73 25.25 0.08
CA SER A 51 -19.38 26.64 0.36
C SER A 51 -17.91 26.91 0.01
N GLN A 52 -17.55 28.18 -0.18
CA GLN A 52 -16.16 28.56 -0.45
C GLN A 52 -15.20 28.09 0.66
N THR A 53 -15.62 28.16 1.92
CA THR A 53 -14.86 27.68 3.07
C THR A 53 -14.62 26.17 3.00
N GLN A 54 -15.64 25.39 2.65
CA GLN A 54 -15.54 23.95 2.50
C GLN A 54 -14.61 23.55 1.33
N VAL A 55 -14.66 24.29 0.22
CA VAL A 55 -13.74 24.10 -0.91
C VAL A 55 -12.29 24.34 -0.47
N THR A 56 -12.02 25.40 0.28
CA THR A 56 -10.67 25.70 0.77
C THR A 56 -10.15 24.58 1.69
N ARG A 57 -10.99 24.10 2.61
CA ARG A 57 -10.67 22.97 3.50
C ARG A 57 -10.32 21.71 2.72
N LEU A 58 -11.16 21.33 1.75
CA LEU A 58 -10.90 20.19 0.87
C LEU A 58 -9.61 20.33 0.06
N LYS A 59 -9.29 21.55 -0.41
CA LYS A 59 -8.02 21.81 -1.10
C LYS A 59 -6.80 21.60 -0.20
N ASN A 60 -6.89 21.96 1.08
CA ASN A 60 -5.79 21.73 2.02
C ASN A 60 -5.55 20.23 2.24
N ILE A 61 -6.61 19.43 2.32
CA ILE A 61 -6.52 17.96 2.40
C ILE A 61 -5.77 17.40 1.18
N LEU A 62 -6.08 17.88 -0.03
CA LEU A 62 -5.42 17.43 -1.27
C LEU A 62 -3.91 17.70 -1.31
N LEU A 63 -3.39 18.65 -0.53
CA LEU A 63 -1.94 18.90 -0.48
C LEU A 63 -1.20 17.70 0.16
N ALA A 64 -1.84 17.02 1.11
CA ALA A 64 -1.28 15.86 1.79
C ALA A 64 -1.25 14.59 0.90
N ASP A 65 -2.14 14.51 -0.10
CA ASP A 65 -2.27 13.32 -0.96
C ASP A 65 -0.97 12.96 -1.66
N SER A 66 -0.15 13.96 -2.04
CA SER A 66 1.13 13.72 -2.71
C SER A 66 2.11 12.91 -1.85
N ILE A 67 2.16 13.18 -0.55
CA ILE A 67 3.05 12.51 0.40
C ILE A 67 2.54 11.09 0.68
N ILE A 68 1.23 10.94 0.82
CA ILE A 68 0.56 9.64 1.02
C ILE A 68 0.79 8.72 -0.18
N LEU A 69 0.62 9.23 -1.40
CA LEU A 69 0.90 8.48 -2.63
C LEU A 69 2.38 8.09 -2.74
N GLY A 70 3.30 8.97 -2.31
CA GLY A 70 4.72 8.65 -2.25
C GLY A 70 5.02 7.45 -1.35
N ARG A 71 4.37 7.37 -0.19
CA ARG A 71 4.50 6.21 0.72
C ARG A 71 3.94 4.93 0.11
N MET A 72 2.79 5.00 -0.57
CA MET A 72 2.20 3.84 -1.24
C MET A 72 3.14 3.28 -2.32
N GLU A 73 3.73 4.14 -3.14
CA GLU A 73 4.66 3.71 -4.19
C GLU A 73 5.95 3.12 -3.61
N PHE A 74 6.42 3.67 -2.48
CA PHE A 74 7.56 3.11 -1.74
C PHE A 74 7.28 1.66 -1.30
N LEU A 75 6.16 1.42 -0.61
CA LEU A 75 5.79 0.08 -0.13
C LEU A 75 5.59 -0.91 -1.28
N LYS A 76 4.96 -0.47 -2.37
CA LYS A 76 4.81 -1.25 -3.59
C LYS A 76 6.17 -1.63 -4.20
N SER A 77 7.10 -0.69 -4.25
CA SER A 77 8.46 -0.91 -4.77
C SER A 77 9.25 -1.87 -3.87
N GLU A 78 9.13 -1.73 -2.55
CA GLU A 78 9.75 -2.63 -1.57
C GLU A 78 9.25 -4.07 -1.72
N ALA A 79 7.93 -4.26 -1.83
CA ALA A 79 7.33 -5.56 -2.05
C ALA A 79 7.79 -6.22 -3.37
N ALA A 80 7.88 -5.43 -4.46
CA ALA A 80 8.38 -5.91 -5.74
C ALA A 80 9.86 -6.34 -5.67
N ASN A 81 10.71 -5.54 -5.01
CA ASN A 81 12.11 -5.86 -4.80
C ASN A 81 12.30 -7.13 -3.96
N TRP A 82 11.49 -7.30 -2.91
CA TRP A 82 11.51 -8.51 -2.09
C TRP A 82 11.17 -9.77 -2.91
N LEU A 83 10.15 -9.69 -3.76
CA LEU A 83 9.76 -10.78 -4.65
C LEU A 83 10.87 -11.14 -5.64
N GLN A 84 11.52 -10.13 -6.24
CA GLN A 84 12.63 -10.33 -7.17
C GLN A 84 13.83 -11.01 -6.51
N ASN A 85 14.24 -10.52 -5.33
CA ASN A 85 15.36 -11.09 -4.57
C ASN A 85 15.09 -12.55 -4.18
N ARG A 86 13.84 -12.87 -3.80
CA ARG A 86 13.44 -14.25 -3.52
C ARG A 86 13.52 -15.15 -4.76
N GLY A 87 13.17 -14.64 -5.93
CA GLY A 87 13.34 -15.34 -7.20
C GLY A 87 14.80 -15.66 -7.52
N GLN A 88 15.69 -14.68 -7.31
CA GLN A 88 17.13 -14.86 -7.51
C GLN A 88 17.74 -15.86 -6.53
N ALA A 89 17.37 -15.80 -5.25
CA ALA A 89 17.84 -16.75 -4.24
C ALA A 89 17.40 -18.19 -4.54
N LYS A 90 16.19 -18.39 -5.07
CA LYS A 90 15.73 -19.72 -5.54
C LYS A 90 16.53 -20.21 -6.75
N MET A 91 16.83 -19.34 -7.73
CA MET A 91 17.65 -19.71 -8.87
C MET A 91 19.08 -20.08 -8.46
N GLN A 92 19.68 -19.33 -7.54
CA GLN A 92 21.01 -19.64 -7.00
C GLN A 92 21.01 -20.98 -6.25
N ARG A 93 20.01 -21.26 -5.39
CA ARG A 93 19.89 -22.58 -4.73
C ARG A 93 19.77 -23.73 -5.72
N ASN A 94 18.93 -23.59 -6.75
CA ASN A 94 18.77 -24.62 -7.78
C ASN A 94 20.08 -24.84 -8.58
N ALA A 95 20.85 -23.78 -8.86
CA ALA A 95 22.13 -23.90 -9.56
C ALA A 95 23.20 -24.61 -8.71
N TYR A 96 23.22 -24.39 -7.40
CA TYR A 96 24.15 -25.09 -6.49
C TYR A 96 23.72 -26.55 -6.23
N GLU A 97 22.42 -26.85 -6.10
CA GLU A 97 21.93 -28.23 -5.95
C GLU A 97 22.09 -29.06 -7.24
N ALA A 98 21.92 -28.46 -8.42
CA ALA A 98 22.11 -29.15 -9.71
C ALA A 98 23.57 -29.54 -10.00
N VAL A 99 24.55 -28.87 -9.37
CA VAL A 99 25.99 -29.20 -9.49
C VAL A 99 26.40 -30.31 -8.50
N TYR A 100 25.57 -30.61 -7.51
CA TYR A 100 25.79 -31.65 -6.49
C TYR A 100 24.95 -32.92 -6.70
N SER A 101 24.60 -33.24 -7.95
CA SER A 101 24.18 -34.60 -8.33
C SER A 101 25.34 -35.33 -9.00
N PRO A 102 26.27 -35.97 -8.24
CA PRO A 102 27.15 -36.96 -8.82
C PRO A 102 26.33 -38.24 -9.01
N ASP A 103 26.19 -38.68 -10.25
CA ASP A 103 25.92 -40.08 -10.64
C ASP A 103 25.21 -40.95 -9.58
N SER A 104 23.90 -40.79 -9.39
CA SER A 104 23.10 -41.87 -8.81
C SER A 104 22.77 -42.90 -9.91
N ILE A 105 23.82 -43.45 -10.52
CA ILE A 105 23.73 -44.71 -11.26
C ILE A 105 23.61 -45.79 -10.18
N ILE A 106 22.37 -46.24 -9.93
CA ILE A 106 22.12 -47.43 -9.13
C ILE A 106 22.65 -48.62 -9.93
N MET A 107 23.93 -48.95 -9.73
CA MET A 107 24.50 -50.23 -10.16
C MET A 107 23.93 -51.32 -9.27
N ASP A 108 22.94 -52.03 -9.79
CA ASP A 108 22.54 -53.32 -9.24
C ASP A 108 23.69 -54.32 -9.50
N ARG A 109 24.47 -54.60 -8.46
CA ARG A 109 25.41 -55.72 -8.46
C ARG A 109 25.40 -56.44 -7.12
N ARG A 110 25.22 -57.76 -7.27
CA ARG A 110 25.48 -58.90 -6.36
C ARG A 110 24.21 -59.39 -5.64
N LYS A 111 23.93 -60.69 -5.56
CA LYS A 111 24.61 -61.90 -6.03
C LYS A 111 23.61 -63.05 -5.98
#